data_AF-A0A671T8B6-F1
#
_entry.id   AF-A0A671T8B6-F1
#
_cell.length_a   1.000
_cell.length_b   1.000
_cell.length_c   1.000
_cell.angle_alpha   90.00
_cell.angle_beta   90.00
_cell.angle_gamma   90.00
#
_symmetry.space_group_name_H-M   'P 1'
#
loop_
_entity.id
_entity.type
_entity.pdbx_description
1 polymer ?
#
loop_
_entity_poly.entity_id
_entity_poly.type
_entity_poly.pdbx_seq_one_letter_code
_entity_poly.pdbx_strand_id
1 'polypeptide(L)'
;ILTHQNCLLNQPLTGPQTAAAGPKLLTKDGLIQGLTLDKSYVFYGIPFADPPVAASRWKPPRPVTPWRGVYDATYPRAACMQNRIRIESVSEDCLYLNVFVPLSVNLAAPLLKPLPVMLWIHGGDFIAGSASKQLYDGRYISNFTQTLVVSVAYRLGAFGFLVSGKDPRTSAAGNYGILDQQAALLWVQQNIAVFGGDPSRVRN
;
A
#
# COMPACT_ATOMS: atom_id res chain seq x y z
N ILE A 1 21.12 41.63 -17.44
CA ILE A 1 22.13 40.92 -16.62
C ILE A 1 21.76 41.16 -15.16
N LEU A 2 21.01 40.24 -14.55
CA LEU A 2 20.73 40.24 -13.12
C LEU A 2 20.96 38.82 -12.63
N THR A 3 21.99 38.70 -11.79
CA THR A 3 22.55 37.48 -11.24
C THR A 3 21.96 37.16 -9.86
N HIS A 4 21.73 35.86 -9.65
CA HIS A 4 21.81 35.13 -8.38
C HIS A 4 20.88 35.50 -7.21
N GLN A 5 19.81 34.73 -7.08
CA GLN A 5 19.39 34.19 -5.78
C GLN A 5 19.25 32.67 -5.88
N ASN A 6 20.24 31.98 -5.33
CA ASN A 6 20.32 30.53 -5.22
C ASN A 6 19.18 30.01 -4.34
N CYS A 7 18.24 29.27 -4.95
CA CYS A 7 17.29 28.45 -4.24
C CYS A 7 17.99 27.14 -3.82
N LEU A 8 18.76 27.17 -2.73
CA LEU A 8 19.35 25.98 -2.11
C LEU A 8 18.35 25.32 -1.16
N LEU A 9 17.35 24.65 -1.73
CA LEU A 9 16.52 23.67 -1.01
C LEU A 9 16.23 22.49 -1.93
N ASN A 10 17.27 21.74 -2.26
CA ASN A 10 17.17 20.36 -2.74
C ASN A 10 18.56 19.72 -2.63
N GLN A 11 18.99 19.45 -1.40
CA GLN A 11 19.92 18.35 -1.19
C GLN A 11 19.08 17.11 -0.88
N PRO A 12 19.24 16.01 -1.63
CA PRO A 12 18.65 14.76 -1.22
C PRO A 12 19.31 14.35 0.11
N LEU A 13 18.53 13.87 1.07
CA LEU A 13 19.04 13.18 2.25
C LEU A 13 19.64 11.83 1.80
N THR A 14 20.76 11.86 1.07
CA THR A 14 21.51 10.68 0.63
C THR A 14 22.53 10.33 1.72
N GLY A 15 22.02 9.76 2.81
CA GLY A 15 22.76 8.75 3.54
C GLY A 15 22.17 7.40 3.19
N PRO A 16 22.97 6.32 3.03
CA PRO A 16 22.40 4.98 2.97
C PRO A 16 21.71 4.73 4.31
N GLN A 17 20.38 4.81 4.34
CA GLN A 17 19.63 4.22 5.43
C GLN A 17 19.91 2.73 5.36
N THR A 18 20.73 2.23 6.28
CA THR A 18 21.01 0.80 6.41
C THR A 18 19.71 0.11 6.79
N ALA A 19 18.99 -0.35 5.78
CA ALA A 19 17.80 -1.17 5.96
C ALA A 19 18.26 -2.50 6.56
N ALA A 20 17.89 -2.74 7.83
CA ALA A 20 18.12 -4.04 8.44
C ALA A 20 17.00 -4.99 8.03
N ALA A 21 17.30 -6.28 7.95
CA ALA A 21 16.28 -7.31 7.76
C ALA A 21 15.18 -7.14 8.82
N GLY A 22 13.95 -6.92 8.38
CA GLY A 22 12.82 -6.67 9.26
C GLY A 22 12.15 -7.95 9.75
N PRO A 23 11.13 -7.80 10.60
CA PRO A 23 10.38 -8.92 11.16
C PRO A 23 9.65 -9.72 10.09
N LYS A 24 9.45 -11.01 10.39
CA LYS A 24 8.59 -11.91 9.62
C LYS A 24 7.24 -12.04 10.32
N LEU A 25 6.15 -11.84 9.59
CA LEU A 25 4.80 -11.92 10.12
C LEU A 25 3.99 -12.93 9.31
N LEU A 26 3.17 -13.73 9.99
CA LEU A 26 2.26 -14.67 9.34
C LEU A 26 0.90 -13.98 9.18
N THR A 27 0.53 -13.65 7.95
CA THR A 27 -0.81 -13.18 7.60
C THR A 27 -1.71 -14.37 7.27
N LYS A 28 -3.00 -14.14 7.00
CA LYS A 28 -3.90 -15.18 6.50
C LYS A 28 -3.44 -15.77 5.15
N ASP A 29 -2.72 -14.98 4.34
CA ASP A 29 -2.34 -15.29 2.96
C ASP A 29 -0.94 -15.92 2.87
N GLY A 30 -0.12 -15.78 3.92
CA GLY A 30 1.19 -16.41 4.01
C GLY A 30 2.19 -15.62 4.87
N LEU A 31 3.43 -16.11 4.94
CA LEU A 31 4.50 -15.42 5.67
C LEU A 31 5.04 -14.26 4.82
N ILE A 32 5.20 -13.08 5.42
CA ILE A 32 5.82 -11.90 4.80
C ILE A 32 7.06 -11.48 5.57
N GLN A 33 8.02 -10.86 4.89
CA GLN A 33 9.18 -10.22 5.52
C GLN A 33 9.26 -8.74 5.14
N GLY A 34 9.32 -7.86 6.14
CA GLY A 34 9.50 -6.43 5.96
C GLY A 34 10.93 -5.96 6.20
N LEU A 35 11.08 -4.66 6.40
CA LEU A 35 12.31 -3.97 6.78
C LEU A 35 12.16 -3.29 8.14
N THR A 36 13.29 -3.11 8.83
CA THR A 36 13.39 -2.16 9.93
C THR A 36 14.09 -0.90 9.44
N LEU A 37 13.39 0.23 9.47
CA LEU A 37 13.90 1.56 9.14
C LEU A 37 13.89 2.46 10.40
N ASP A 38 14.55 3.61 10.32
CA ASP A 38 14.83 4.54 11.42
C ASP A 38 13.65 4.94 12.34
N LYS A 39 12.40 4.73 11.91
CA LYS A 39 11.18 5.06 12.67
C LYS A 39 10.11 3.97 12.68
N SER A 40 10.25 2.93 11.86
CA SER A 40 9.19 1.95 11.69
C SER A 40 9.69 0.60 11.21
N TYR A 41 8.96 -0.45 11.57
CA TYR A 41 8.90 -1.64 10.72
C TYR A 41 8.03 -1.32 9.52
N VAL A 42 8.53 -1.59 8.32
CA VAL A 42 7.86 -1.27 7.07
C VAL A 42 7.70 -2.52 6.23
N PHE A 43 6.48 -2.73 5.75
CA PHE A 43 6.14 -3.81 4.84
C PHE A 43 5.57 -3.17 3.58
N TYR A 44 6.36 -3.16 2.52
CA TYR A 44 5.95 -2.63 1.23
C TYR A 44 5.30 -3.72 0.38
N GLY A 45 4.34 -3.33 -0.44
CA GLY A 45 3.96 -4.16 -1.57
C GLY A 45 3.28 -5.48 -1.20
N ILE A 46 2.52 -5.52 -0.10
CA ILE A 46 1.77 -6.71 0.30
C ILE A 46 0.55 -6.82 -0.62
N PRO A 47 0.35 -7.94 -1.35
CA PRO A 47 -0.82 -8.10 -2.20
C PRO A 47 -2.07 -8.24 -1.33
N PHE A 48 -3.13 -7.51 -1.66
CA PHE A 48 -4.44 -7.65 -1.02
C PHE A 48 -5.50 -8.25 -1.95
N ALA A 49 -5.18 -8.38 -3.24
CA ALA A 49 -5.98 -9.07 -4.24
C ALA A 49 -5.08 -9.70 -5.32
N ASP A 50 -5.60 -10.70 -6.02
CA ASP A 50 -4.93 -11.29 -7.20
C ASP A 50 -4.75 -10.23 -8.31
N PRO A 51 -3.66 -10.31 -9.12
CA PRO A 51 -3.41 -9.35 -10.19
C PRO A 51 -4.59 -9.24 -11.19
N PRO A 52 -5.12 -8.05 -11.44
CA PRO A 52 -6.29 -7.84 -12.31
C PRO A 52 -5.91 -7.79 -13.80
N VAL A 53 -5.06 -8.72 -14.24
CA VAL A 53 -4.47 -8.77 -15.58
C VAL A 53 -5.25 -9.66 -16.55
N ALA A 54 -5.07 -9.44 -17.85
CA ALA A 54 -5.63 -10.26 -18.93
C ALA A 54 -7.15 -10.50 -18.76
N ALA A 55 -7.59 -11.76 -18.62
CA ALA A 55 -9.00 -12.11 -18.45
C ALA A 55 -9.62 -11.61 -17.13
N SER A 56 -8.81 -11.11 -16.19
CA SER A 56 -9.25 -10.47 -14.94
C SER A 56 -9.37 -8.95 -15.06
N ARG A 57 -8.95 -8.37 -16.19
CA ARG A 57 -9.15 -6.95 -16.48
C ARG A 57 -10.64 -6.64 -16.48
N TRP A 58 -11.01 -5.51 -15.88
CA TRP A 58 -12.40 -5.05 -15.73
C TRP A 58 -13.33 -6.07 -15.06
N LYS A 59 -12.81 -6.76 -14.04
CA LYS A 59 -13.60 -7.60 -13.13
C LYS A 59 -13.37 -7.17 -11.67
N PRO A 60 -14.30 -7.50 -10.76
CA PRO A 60 -14.06 -7.34 -9.33
C PRO A 60 -12.72 -7.96 -8.88
N PRO A 61 -12.01 -7.36 -7.91
CA PRO A 61 -10.79 -7.93 -7.38
C PRO A 61 -11.08 -9.32 -6.81
N ARG A 62 -10.20 -10.28 -7.10
CA ARG A 62 -10.29 -11.63 -6.54
C ARG A 62 -9.42 -11.71 -5.28
N PRO A 63 -9.82 -12.50 -4.27
CA PRO A 63 -8.97 -12.76 -3.12
C PRO A 63 -7.59 -13.25 -3.56
N VAL A 64 -6.56 -12.87 -2.81
CA VAL A 64 -5.20 -13.32 -3.01
C VAL A 64 -5.13 -14.85 -2.97
N THR A 65 -4.41 -15.43 -3.93
CA THR A 65 -4.00 -16.83 -3.83
C THR A 65 -2.89 -16.95 -2.77
N PRO A 66 -3.08 -17.72 -1.68
CA PRO A 66 -2.07 -17.89 -0.65
C PRO A 66 -0.75 -18.42 -1.22
N TRP A 67 0.37 -17.91 -0.73
CA TRP A 67 1.70 -18.32 -1.18
C TRP A 67 2.38 -19.27 -0.19
N ARG A 68 3.36 -20.02 -0.71
CA ARG A 68 4.28 -20.83 0.11
C ARG A 68 5.59 -20.07 0.30
N GLY A 69 6.24 -20.29 1.43
CA GLY A 69 7.50 -19.62 1.76
C GLY A 69 7.31 -18.20 2.28
N VAL A 70 8.34 -17.37 2.11
CA VAL A 70 8.38 -16.00 2.64
C VAL A 70 8.22 -15.02 1.48
N TYR A 71 7.16 -14.22 1.50
CA TYR A 71 6.97 -13.15 0.55
C TYR A 71 7.80 -11.93 0.92
N ASP A 72 8.55 -11.42 -0.04
CA ASP A 72 9.41 -10.27 0.13
C ASP A 72 8.60 -8.96 0.05
N ALA A 73 8.40 -8.34 1.21
CA ALA A 73 7.72 -7.07 1.39
C ALA A 73 8.72 -5.94 1.72
N THR A 74 9.94 -6.00 1.18
CA THR A 74 11.00 -5.03 1.48
C THR A 74 11.08 -3.86 0.50
N TYR A 75 10.35 -3.89 -0.62
CA TYR A 75 10.39 -2.82 -1.61
C TYR A 75 9.00 -2.48 -2.19
N PRO A 76 8.79 -1.21 -2.58
CA PRO A 76 7.56 -0.78 -3.23
C PRO A 76 7.26 -1.56 -4.51
N ARG A 77 5.98 -1.84 -4.76
CA ARG A 77 5.48 -2.39 -6.03
C ARG A 77 5.09 -1.28 -7.00
N ALA A 78 4.94 -1.64 -8.26
CA ALA A 78 4.53 -0.71 -9.32
C ALA A 78 3.20 -0.03 -8.99
N ALA A 79 3.06 1.23 -9.38
CA ALA A 79 1.79 1.92 -9.30
C ALA A 79 0.80 1.36 -10.34
N CYS A 80 -0.49 1.59 -10.15
CA CYS A 80 -1.47 1.22 -11.18
C CYS A 80 -1.28 2.03 -12.46
N MET A 81 -1.62 1.41 -13.60
CA MET A 81 -1.57 2.02 -14.94
C MET A 81 -2.11 3.45 -14.95
N GLN A 82 -1.22 4.39 -15.31
CA GLN A 82 -1.51 5.83 -15.41
C GLN A 82 -0.45 6.52 -16.27
N ASN A 83 -0.78 7.70 -16.80
CA ASN A 83 0.15 8.50 -17.58
C ASN A 83 0.57 9.77 -16.81
N ARG A 84 1.59 9.66 -15.96
CA ARG A 84 2.11 10.78 -15.15
C ARG A 84 3.64 10.76 -15.06
N ILE A 85 4.25 11.94 -15.27
CA ILE A 85 5.72 12.15 -15.40
C ILE A 85 6.53 11.74 -14.15
N ARG A 86 5.91 11.66 -12.97
CA ARG A 86 6.59 11.40 -11.68
C ARG A 86 6.28 10.02 -11.09
N ILE A 87 5.93 9.04 -11.90
CA ILE A 87 5.75 7.64 -11.48
C ILE A 87 6.77 6.81 -12.24
N GLU A 88 7.72 6.24 -11.50
CA GLU A 88 8.88 5.52 -12.08
C GLU A 88 8.48 4.16 -12.68
N SER A 89 7.47 3.50 -12.12
CA SER A 89 7.00 2.19 -12.57
C SER A 89 5.48 2.07 -12.47
N VAL A 90 4.85 1.62 -13.56
CA VAL A 90 3.41 1.36 -13.66
C VAL A 90 3.14 -0.06 -14.17
N SER A 91 2.08 -0.68 -13.68
CA SER A 91 1.62 -2.02 -14.07
C SER A 91 0.11 -2.17 -13.87
N GLU A 92 -0.50 -3.14 -14.56
CA GLU A 92 -1.85 -3.63 -14.21
C GLU A 92 -1.82 -4.50 -12.95
N ASP A 93 -0.71 -5.20 -12.72
CA ASP A 93 -0.43 -5.87 -11.46
C ASP A 93 0.01 -4.82 -10.41
N CYS A 94 -0.97 -4.27 -9.71
CA CYS A 94 -0.78 -3.11 -8.83
C CYS A 94 -1.61 -3.14 -7.54
N LEU A 95 -2.33 -4.24 -7.24
CA LEU A 95 -3.23 -4.34 -6.08
C LEU A 95 -2.47 -4.68 -4.80
N TYR A 96 -1.64 -3.72 -4.38
CA TYR A 96 -0.77 -3.83 -3.22
C TYR A 96 -1.04 -2.73 -2.20
N LEU A 97 -0.73 -3.03 -0.94
CA LEU A 97 -0.72 -2.07 0.16
C LEU A 97 0.63 -2.07 0.88
N ASN A 98 0.90 -0.99 1.60
CA ASN A 98 2.06 -0.86 2.45
C ASN A 98 1.61 -0.68 3.90
N VAL A 99 2.33 -1.26 4.86
CA VAL A 99 2.06 -1.12 6.30
C VAL A 99 3.27 -0.52 7.00
N PHE A 100 3.03 0.53 7.78
CA PHE A 100 4.02 1.21 8.60
C PHE A 100 3.65 1.03 10.08
N VAL A 101 4.56 0.43 10.85
CA VAL A 101 4.38 0.09 12.26
C VAL A 101 5.44 0.83 13.09
N PRO A 102 5.09 1.58 14.14
CA PRO A 102 6.08 2.29 14.94
C PRO A 102 6.98 1.31 15.70
N LEU A 103 8.26 1.64 15.88
CA LEU A 103 9.24 0.75 16.54
C LEU A 103 8.93 0.45 18.02
N SER A 104 8.04 1.24 18.64
CA SER A 104 7.51 1.00 19.99
C SER A 104 6.67 -0.28 20.08
N VAL A 105 6.17 -0.81 18.97
CA VAL A 105 5.44 -2.07 18.91
C VAL A 105 6.42 -3.24 18.96
N ASN A 106 6.28 -4.11 19.96
CA ASN A 106 7.03 -5.36 19.99
C ASN A 106 6.32 -6.44 19.15
N LEU A 107 6.77 -6.63 17.91
CA LEU A 107 6.23 -7.64 17.00
C LEU A 107 6.63 -9.09 17.34
N ALA A 108 7.53 -9.30 18.31
CA ALA A 108 7.96 -10.62 18.76
C ALA A 108 7.18 -11.14 19.99
N ALA A 109 6.32 -10.31 20.58
CA ALA A 109 5.55 -10.65 21.77
C ALA A 109 4.05 -10.38 21.57
N PRO A 110 3.17 -11.01 22.38
CA PRO A 110 1.75 -10.68 22.38
C PRO A 110 1.51 -9.20 22.64
N LEU A 111 0.64 -8.58 21.83
CA LEU A 111 0.29 -7.17 21.95
C LEU A 111 -0.61 -6.96 23.16
N LEU A 112 -0.10 -6.26 24.17
CA LEU A 112 -0.89 -5.86 25.34
C LEU A 112 -1.89 -4.73 25.02
N LYS A 113 -1.56 -3.87 24.05
CA LYS A 113 -2.38 -2.73 23.65
C LYS A 113 -2.29 -2.47 22.15
N PRO A 114 -3.23 -3.03 21.35
CA PRO A 114 -3.31 -2.76 19.91
C PRO A 114 -3.47 -1.27 19.61
N LEU A 115 -2.81 -0.79 18.56
CA LEU A 115 -2.84 0.61 18.11
C LEU A 115 -4.00 0.85 17.13
N PRO A 116 -4.57 2.07 17.07
CA PRO A 116 -5.49 2.42 16.00
C PRO A 116 -4.81 2.29 14.63
N VAL A 117 -5.63 2.13 13.59
CA VAL A 117 -5.17 1.97 12.21
C VAL A 117 -5.70 3.10 11.35
N MET A 118 -4.82 3.79 10.67
CA MET A 118 -5.11 4.79 9.63
C MET A 118 -4.95 4.14 8.26
N LEU A 119 -6.02 4.08 7.50
CA LEU A 119 -6.02 3.65 6.10
C LEU A 119 -5.91 4.89 5.21
N TRP A 120 -4.84 5.00 4.44
CA TRP A 120 -4.63 6.10 3.49
C TRP A 120 -4.96 5.69 2.07
N ILE A 121 -6.06 6.23 1.54
CA ILE A 121 -6.43 6.11 0.12
C ILE A 121 -5.97 7.36 -0.61
N HIS A 122 -5.02 7.21 -1.53
CA HIS A 122 -4.49 8.37 -2.23
C HIS A 122 -5.53 9.02 -3.17
N GLY A 123 -5.47 10.35 -3.29
CA GLY A 123 -6.23 11.10 -4.31
C GLY A 123 -5.63 10.98 -5.70
N GLY A 124 -5.99 11.92 -6.58
CA GLY A 124 -5.57 11.99 -7.98
C GLY A 124 -6.69 11.70 -8.98
N ASP A 125 -7.91 12.13 -8.65
CA ASP A 125 -9.11 12.13 -9.50
C ASP A 125 -9.43 10.77 -10.14
N PHE A 126 -9.09 9.69 -9.44
CA PHE A 126 -9.22 8.31 -9.92
C PHE A 126 -8.40 7.97 -11.19
N ILE A 127 -7.54 8.87 -11.67
CA ILE A 127 -6.72 8.69 -12.88
C ILE A 127 -5.22 8.67 -12.59
N ALA A 128 -4.81 9.02 -11.38
CA ALA A 128 -3.41 9.09 -10.99
C ALA A 128 -3.23 8.84 -9.48
N GLY A 129 -2.01 8.47 -9.09
CA GLY A 129 -1.63 8.26 -7.69
C GLY A 129 -0.94 6.92 -7.44
N SER A 130 -0.40 6.75 -6.23
CA SER A 130 0.26 5.52 -5.80
C SER A 130 0.30 5.46 -4.28
N ALA A 131 0.22 4.24 -3.73
CA ALA A 131 0.42 3.97 -2.31
C ALA A 131 1.84 4.29 -1.83
N SER A 132 2.81 4.32 -2.75
CA SER A 132 4.24 4.37 -2.45
C SER A 132 4.91 5.67 -2.88
N LYS A 133 4.14 6.75 -3.12
CA LYS A 133 4.75 8.07 -3.33
C LYS A 133 5.52 8.47 -2.06
N GLN A 134 6.71 9.02 -2.21
CA GLN A 134 7.52 9.52 -1.09
C GLN A 134 6.77 10.52 -0.19
N LEU A 135 5.87 11.34 -0.78
CA LEU A 135 5.00 12.25 -0.04
C LEU A 135 4.10 11.54 0.99
N TYR A 136 3.81 10.26 0.79
CA TYR A 136 2.94 9.43 1.64
C TYR A 136 3.75 8.46 2.52
N ASP A 137 5.02 8.77 2.79
CA ASP A 137 5.83 7.96 3.70
C ASP A 137 5.23 7.95 5.11
N GLY A 138 4.56 6.84 5.45
CA GLY A 138 3.81 6.68 6.68
C GLY A 138 4.67 6.59 7.94
N ARG A 139 6.00 6.43 7.82
CA ARG A 139 6.91 6.27 8.95
C ARG A 139 6.81 7.41 9.97
N TYR A 140 6.70 8.64 9.46
CA TYR A 140 6.69 9.84 10.30
C TYR A 140 5.39 9.95 11.10
N ILE A 141 4.24 9.81 10.43
CA ILE A 141 2.91 9.86 11.09
C ILE A 141 2.77 8.68 12.05
N SER A 142 3.16 7.48 11.62
CA SER A 142 3.05 6.26 12.43
C SER A 142 3.81 6.38 13.75
N ASN A 143 5.07 6.82 13.67
CA ASN A 143 5.90 7.04 14.85
C ASN A 143 5.39 8.18 15.74
N PHE A 144 4.99 9.32 15.16
CA PHE A 144 4.55 10.48 15.94
C PHE A 144 3.22 10.26 16.67
N THR A 145 2.26 9.62 16.00
CA THR A 145 0.89 9.47 16.50
C THR A 145 0.62 8.13 17.18
N GLN A 146 1.59 7.21 17.17
CA GLN A 146 1.42 5.84 17.67
C GLN A 146 0.19 5.16 17.01
N THR A 147 0.16 5.19 15.69
CA THR A 147 -0.92 4.66 14.84
C THR A 147 -0.29 3.81 13.74
N LEU A 148 -0.89 2.67 13.40
CA LEU A 148 -0.48 1.93 12.19
C LEU A 148 -0.97 2.69 10.97
N VAL A 149 -0.09 2.97 10.01
CA VAL A 149 -0.49 3.58 8.74
C VAL A 149 -0.49 2.51 7.66
N VAL A 150 -1.59 2.41 6.92
CA VAL A 150 -1.74 1.49 5.80
C VAL A 150 -2.03 2.30 4.55
N SER A 151 -1.10 2.38 3.60
CA SER A 151 -1.37 3.04 2.31
C SER A 151 -1.77 2.03 1.26
N VAL A 152 -2.83 2.31 0.50
CA VAL A 152 -3.42 1.34 -0.44
C VAL A 152 -3.40 1.86 -1.88
N ALA A 153 -3.10 0.96 -2.82
CA ALA A 153 -3.26 1.20 -4.25
C ALA A 153 -4.62 0.68 -4.70
N TYR A 154 -5.17 1.27 -5.76
CA TYR A 154 -6.40 0.84 -6.42
C TYR A 154 -6.33 1.13 -7.91
N ARG A 155 -7.03 0.37 -8.75
CA ARG A 155 -7.00 0.57 -10.21
C ARG A 155 -7.51 1.97 -10.59
N LEU A 156 -6.87 2.55 -11.60
CA LEU A 156 -7.10 3.93 -12.04
C LEU A 156 -7.62 4.00 -13.49
N GLY A 157 -8.21 5.13 -13.85
CA GLY A 157 -8.70 5.44 -15.19
C GLY A 157 -9.59 4.33 -15.76
N ALA A 158 -9.41 4.02 -17.04
CA ALA A 158 -10.17 2.95 -17.69
C ALA A 158 -9.97 1.57 -17.04
N PHE A 159 -8.83 1.30 -16.39
CA PHE A 159 -8.61 0.00 -15.73
C PHE A 159 -9.48 -0.17 -14.49
N GLY A 160 -9.76 0.91 -13.76
CA GLY A 160 -10.58 0.90 -12.54
C GLY A 160 -12.05 1.26 -12.76
N PHE A 161 -12.37 2.03 -13.80
CA PHE A 161 -13.65 2.73 -13.89
C PHE A 161 -14.34 2.65 -15.26
N LEU A 162 -13.85 1.81 -16.19
CA LEU A 162 -14.52 1.61 -17.47
C LEU A 162 -15.94 1.04 -17.28
N VAL A 163 -16.90 1.67 -17.94
CA VAL A 163 -18.26 1.15 -18.12
C VAL A 163 -18.49 0.92 -19.61
N SER A 164 -18.77 -0.31 -20.00
CA SER A 164 -19.09 -0.68 -21.39
C SER A 164 -20.49 -1.26 -21.55
N GLY A 165 -21.24 -1.41 -20.45
CA GLY A 165 -22.61 -1.93 -20.45
C GLY A 165 -23.14 -2.13 -19.03
N LYS A 166 -24.36 -2.66 -18.92
CA LYS A 166 -25.04 -2.88 -17.62
C LYS A 166 -24.95 -4.33 -17.11
N ASP A 167 -24.77 -5.32 -17.99
CA ASP A 167 -24.66 -6.73 -17.59
C ASP A 167 -23.21 -7.08 -17.27
N PRO A 168 -22.83 -7.32 -16.00
CA PRO A 168 -21.46 -7.61 -15.61
C PRO A 168 -20.92 -8.94 -16.16
N ARG A 169 -21.78 -9.80 -16.72
CA ARG A 169 -21.35 -11.07 -17.36
C ARG A 169 -20.82 -10.85 -18.77
N THR A 170 -21.25 -9.79 -19.45
CA THR A 170 -20.94 -9.53 -20.86
C THR A 170 -20.26 -8.18 -21.08
N SER A 171 -20.18 -7.34 -20.05
CA SER A 171 -19.65 -5.98 -20.15
C SER A 171 -18.95 -5.54 -18.87
N ALA A 172 -18.13 -4.48 -18.98
CA ALA A 172 -17.55 -3.82 -17.83
C ALA A 172 -18.62 -2.94 -17.15
N ALA A 173 -18.89 -3.19 -15.86
CA ALA A 173 -19.90 -2.49 -15.08
C ALA A 173 -19.33 -1.29 -14.27
N GLY A 174 -18.01 -1.08 -14.31
CA GLY A 174 -17.34 0.03 -13.63
C GLY A 174 -17.08 -0.17 -12.13
N ASN A 175 -16.60 0.89 -11.48
CA ASN A 175 -16.30 0.96 -10.04
C ASN A 175 -15.34 -0.12 -9.50
N TYR A 176 -14.58 -0.79 -10.35
CA TYR A 176 -13.58 -1.77 -9.93
C TYR A 176 -12.52 -1.18 -9.00
N GLY A 177 -12.11 0.08 -9.22
CA GLY A 177 -11.22 0.79 -8.31
C GLY A 177 -11.82 0.99 -6.90
N ILE A 178 -13.15 1.16 -6.79
CA ILE A 178 -13.84 1.22 -5.48
C ILE A 178 -13.89 -0.17 -4.85
N LEU A 179 -14.14 -1.21 -5.65
CA LEU A 179 -14.09 -2.59 -5.17
C LEU A 179 -12.69 -2.99 -4.69
N ASP A 180 -11.63 -2.47 -5.32
CA ASP A 180 -10.24 -2.65 -4.87
C ASP A 180 -10.04 -2.04 -3.48
N GLN A 181 -10.55 -0.83 -3.24
CA GLN A 181 -10.49 -0.18 -1.92
C GLN A 181 -11.25 -0.98 -0.85
N GLN A 182 -12.42 -1.53 -1.20
CA GLN A 182 -13.16 -2.43 -0.30
C GLN A 182 -12.39 -3.71 0.01
N ALA A 183 -11.75 -4.31 -1.00
CA ALA A 183 -10.91 -5.49 -0.82
C ALA A 183 -9.71 -5.21 0.09
N ALA A 184 -9.07 -4.04 -0.05
CA ALA A 184 -7.99 -3.61 0.83
C ALA A 184 -8.47 -3.40 2.28
N LEU A 185 -9.64 -2.78 2.48
CA LEU A 185 -10.27 -2.65 3.80
C LEU A 185 -10.53 -4.01 4.47
N LEU A 186 -11.07 -4.97 3.70
CA LEU A 186 -11.31 -6.34 4.18
C LEU A 186 -9.99 -7.05 4.53
N TRP A 187 -8.95 -6.85 3.71
CA TRP A 187 -7.63 -7.39 4.00
C TRP A 187 -7.08 -6.84 5.31
N VAL A 188 -7.20 -5.52 5.53
CA VAL A 188 -6.76 -4.86 6.78
C VAL A 188 -7.51 -5.43 7.98
N GLN A 189 -8.83 -5.54 7.90
CA GLN A 189 -9.65 -6.13 8.97
C GLN A 189 -9.18 -7.54 9.36
N GLN A 190 -8.78 -8.35 8.38
CA GLN A 190 -8.42 -9.75 8.60
C GLN A 190 -6.96 -9.95 9.05
N ASN A 191 -6.07 -8.99 8.78
CA ASN A 191 -4.63 -9.19 8.97
C ASN A 191 -3.96 -8.20 9.92
N ILE A 192 -4.51 -7.00 10.14
CA ILE A 192 -3.75 -5.92 10.79
C ILE A 192 -3.35 -6.21 12.24
N ALA A 193 -4.05 -7.15 12.90
CA ALA A 193 -3.73 -7.61 14.24
C ALA A 193 -2.29 -8.13 14.37
N VAL A 194 -1.76 -8.84 13.36
CA VAL A 194 -0.40 -9.38 13.42
C VAL A 194 0.69 -8.30 13.34
N PHE A 195 0.31 -7.08 12.94
CA PHE A 195 1.18 -5.92 12.85
C PHE A 195 1.12 -5.02 14.08
N GLY A 196 0.28 -5.30 15.08
CA GLY A 196 0.05 -4.38 16.19
C GLY A 196 -1.21 -3.55 16.12
N GLY A 197 -2.03 -3.71 15.07
CA GLY A 197 -3.23 -2.91 14.88
C GLY A 197 -4.48 -3.49 15.54
N ASP A 198 -5.40 -2.61 15.92
CA ASP A 198 -6.75 -2.96 16.35
C ASP A 198 -7.70 -2.97 15.14
N PRO A 199 -8.19 -4.14 14.67
CA PRO A 199 -9.12 -4.20 13.54
C PRO A 199 -10.47 -3.50 13.83
N SER A 200 -10.86 -3.34 15.10
CA SER A 200 -12.08 -2.60 15.45
C SER A 200 -11.93 -1.07 15.39
N ARG A 201 -10.70 -0.57 15.20
CA ARG A 201 -10.37 0.87 15.21
C ARG A 201 -9.65 1.31 13.94
N VAL A 202 -10.21 0.94 12.78
CA VAL A 202 -9.74 1.37 11.46
C VAL A 202 -10.46 2.65 11.04
N ARG A 203 -9.70 3.69 10.65
CA ARG A 203 -10.22 4.98 10.14
C ARG A 203 -9.52 5.34 8.81
N ASN A 204 -10.27 5.95 7.90
CA ASN A 204 -9.76 6.58 6.67
C ASN A 204 -9.72 8.09 6.88
#